data_AF-A0ABD0NV04-F1
#
_entry.id   AF-A0ABD0NV04-F1
#
_cell.length_a   1.000
_cell.length_b   1.000
_cell.length_c   1.000
_cell.angle_alpha   90.00
_cell.angle_beta   90.00
_cell.angle_gamma   90.00
#
_symmetry.space_group_name_H-M   'P 1'
#
loop_
_entity.id
_entity.type
_entity.pdbx_description
1 polymer ?
#
loop_
_entity_poly.entity_id
_entity_poly.type
_entity_poly.pdbx_seq_one_letter_code
_entity_poly.pdbx_strand_id
1 'polypeptide(L)'
;PDGCAVVFKRERFSLYFRRGVPLLDRDNVGLIVLLRPIDPHSSLTNICVANTHLLYNPRRGDIKLAQLAMLLAEISRVAQLPDSSVCPVLLCGDFNSVPWSPLYHFIRDSRLEYDGLPIGK
;
A
#
# COMPACT_ATOMS: atom_id res chain seq x y z
N PRO A 1 20.75 6.07 -4.24
CA PRO A 1 19.70 5.13 -3.79
C PRO A 1 18.47 5.91 -3.34
N ASP A 2 17.36 5.76 -4.06
CA ASP A 2 16.05 6.28 -3.72
C ASP A 2 15.22 5.22 -2.96
N GLY A 3 14.08 5.62 -2.40
CA GLY A 3 13.21 4.74 -1.62
C GLY A 3 11.98 5.45 -1.05
N CYS A 4 11.11 4.69 -0.38
CA CYS A 4 9.93 5.23 0.29
C CYS A 4 10.18 5.46 1.78
N ALA A 5 9.65 6.55 2.33
CA ALA A 5 9.62 6.79 3.77
C ALA A 5 8.19 7.03 4.24
N VAL A 6 7.88 6.58 5.46
CA VAL A 6 6.67 6.97 6.20
C VAL A 6 7.13 7.62 7.49
N VAL A 7 6.75 8.88 7.69
CA VAL A 7 7.08 9.66 8.87
C VAL A 7 5.78 10.07 9.56
N PHE A 8 5.74 9.92 10.87
CA PHE A 8 4.55 10.24 11.67
C PHE A 8 4.95 10.96 12.96
N LYS A 9 3.99 11.72 13.50
CA LYS A 9 4.11 12.44 14.78
C LYS A 9 4.05 11.46 15.95
N ARG A 10 5.16 11.35 16.69
CA ARG A 10 5.28 10.43 17.84
C ARG A 10 4.37 10.80 19.01
N GLU A 11 3.89 12.04 19.07
CA GLU A 11 2.91 12.51 20.04
C GLU A 11 1.47 12.13 19.66
N ARG A 12 1.24 11.65 18.43
CA ARG A 12 -0.08 11.21 17.94
C ARG A 12 -0.15 9.71 17.73
N PHE A 13 0.95 9.09 17.30
CA PHE A 13 0.99 7.68 16.93
C PHE A 13 2.24 6.97 17.46
N SER A 14 2.10 5.67 17.70
CA SER A 14 3.20 4.74 17.94
C SER A 14 3.27 3.69 16.83
N LEU A 15 4.46 3.19 16.53
CA LEU A 15 4.63 2.09 15.57
C LEU A 15 4.19 0.78 16.21
N TYR A 16 3.20 0.12 15.63
CA TYR A 16 2.75 -1.19 16.08
C TYR A 16 3.47 -2.28 15.29
N PHE A 17 4.39 -2.96 15.96
CA PHE A 17 5.13 -4.08 15.39
C PHE A 17 4.32 -5.38 15.54
N ARG A 18 3.83 -5.93 14.43
CA ARG A 18 3.33 -7.32 14.40
C ARG A 18 4.49 -8.30 14.21
N ARG A 19 4.65 -9.20 15.17
CA ARG A 19 5.56 -10.35 15.03
C ARG A 19 5.12 -11.23 13.85
N GLY A 20 6.07 -11.72 13.06
CA GLY A 20 5.81 -12.63 11.94
C GLY A 20 5.58 -11.97 10.58
N VAL A 21 5.68 -10.64 10.47
CA VAL A 21 5.81 -9.97 9.18
C VAL A 21 7.28 -10.02 8.77
N PRO A 22 7.64 -10.70 7.66
CA PRO A 22 9.03 -10.73 7.21
C PRO A 22 9.50 -9.31 6.90
N LEU A 23 10.71 -8.98 7.36
CA LEU A 23 11.37 -7.76 6.91
C LEU A 23 11.69 -7.96 5.44
N LEU A 24 11.18 -7.07 4.62
CA LEU A 24 11.52 -7.05 3.22
C LEU A 24 12.98 -6.58 3.07
N ASP A 25 13.82 -7.38 2.42
CA ASP A 25 15.28 -7.20 2.40
C ASP A 25 15.85 -6.92 1.00
N ARG A 26 15.00 -6.77 -0.03
CA ARG A 26 15.40 -6.45 -1.42
C ARG A 26 14.38 -5.61 -2.19
N ASP A 27 14.89 -4.62 -2.94
CA ASP A 27 14.24 -3.82 -3.99
C ASP A 27 12.73 -3.55 -3.80
N ASN A 28 12.36 -3.07 -2.61
CA ASN A 28 10.96 -2.90 -2.27
C ASN A 28 10.30 -1.74 -2.98
N VAL A 29 9.18 -2.04 -3.62
CA VAL A 29 8.32 -1.07 -4.30
C VAL A 29 7.51 -0.24 -3.31
N GLY A 30 7.44 -0.60 -2.04
CA GLY A 30 6.70 0.14 -1.01
C GLY A 30 6.98 -0.27 0.43
N LEU A 31 6.51 0.56 1.36
CA LEU A 31 6.63 0.43 2.80
C LEU A 31 5.23 0.43 3.41
N ILE A 32 4.94 -0.55 4.27
CA ILE A 32 3.68 -0.64 5.03
C ILE A 32 4.01 -0.55 6.52
N VAL A 33 3.34 0.35 7.23
CA VAL A 33 3.44 0.47 8.69
C VAL A 33 2.05 0.47 9.31
N LEU A 34 1.93 -0.15 10.48
CA LEU A 34 0.71 -0.12 11.28
C LEU A 34 0.91 0.88 12.42
N LEU A 35 0.12 1.95 12.43
CA LEU A 35 0.21 3.03 13.41
C LEU A 35 -0.90 2.91 14.44
N ARG A 36 -0.55 2.96 15.72
CA ARG A 36 -1.52 2.97 16.82
C ARG A 36 -1.68 4.40 17.35
N PRO A 37 -2.89 4.98 17.36
CA PRO A 37 -3.16 6.24 18.02
C PRO A 37 -2.77 6.17 19.51
N ILE A 38 -2.14 7.22 20.03
CA ILE A 38 -1.71 7.28 21.44
C ILE A 38 -2.84 7.76 22.34
N ASP A 39 -3.77 8.56 21.82
CA ASP A 39 -4.89 9.10 22.59
C ASP A 39 -5.83 7.97 23.05
N PRO A 40 -5.91 7.68 24.37
CA PRO A 40 -6.73 6.59 24.91
C PRO A 40 -8.23 6.88 24.82
N HIS A 41 -8.63 8.13 24.58
CA HIS A 41 -10.02 8.50 24.34
C HIS A 41 -10.41 8.44 22.86
N SER A 42 -9.45 8.13 21.98
CA SER A 42 -9.74 7.97 20.57
C SER A 42 -10.51 6.69 20.32
N SER A 43 -11.65 6.80 19.63
CA SER A 43 -12.35 5.66 19.06
C SER A 43 -11.63 5.05 17.85
N LEU A 44 -10.53 5.68 17.39
CA LEU A 44 -9.75 5.20 16.26
C LEU A 44 -8.99 3.93 16.63
N THR A 45 -9.19 2.89 15.83
CA THR A 45 -8.34 1.69 15.86
C THR A 45 -6.98 2.01 15.24
N ASN A 46 -6.11 1.00 15.11
CA ASN A 46 -4.87 1.16 14.37
C ASN A 46 -5.14 1.68 12.94
N ILE A 47 -4.19 2.35 12.30
CA ILE A 47 -4.28 2.78 10.90
C ILE A 47 -3.14 2.12 10.13
N CYS A 48 -3.46 1.41 9.05
CA CYS A 48 -2.48 0.84 8.14
C CYS A 48 -2.08 1.90 7.12
N VAL A 49 -0.83 2.34 7.16
CA VAL A 49 -0.29 3.32 6.20
C VAL A 49 0.65 2.60 5.24
N ALA A 50 0.35 2.70 3.95
CA ALA A 50 1.19 2.19 2.88
C ALA A 50 1.72 3.35 2.02
N ASN A 51 2.99 3.29 1.67
CA ASN A 51 3.62 4.23 0.75
C ASN A 51 4.40 3.46 -0.33
N THR A 52 4.25 3.80 -1.61
CA THR A 52 4.86 3.05 -2.71
C THR A 52 5.46 3.97 -3.78
N HIS A 53 6.40 3.45 -4.55
CA HIS A 53 6.88 4.03 -5.78
C HIS A 53 6.91 2.93 -6.85
N LEU A 54 5.88 2.88 -7.70
CA LEU A 54 5.76 1.86 -8.74
C LEU A 54 6.75 2.12 -9.88
N LEU A 55 7.01 1.09 -10.69
CA LEU A 55 7.89 1.20 -11.86
C LEU A 55 7.49 2.39 -12.77
N TYR A 56 8.47 3.21 -13.14
CA TYR A 56 8.25 4.36 -14.04
C TYR A 56 7.83 3.95 -15.45
N ASN A 57 8.52 2.96 -16.06
CA ASN A 57 8.42 2.64 -17.48
C ASN A 57 6.96 2.55 -17.99
N PRO A 58 6.51 3.48 -18.86
CA PRO A 58 5.10 3.55 -19.29
C PRO A 58 4.65 2.35 -20.12
N ARG A 59 5.58 1.56 -20.66
CA ARG A 59 5.28 0.34 -21.44
C ARG A 59 5.10 -0.91 -20.58
N ARG A 60 5.41 -0.82 -19.28
CA ARG A 60 5.40 -1.98 -18.36
C ARG A 60 4.24 -1.93 -17.37
N GLY A 61 3.03 -1.70 -17.89
CA GLY A 61 1.80 -1.72 -17.10
C GLY A 61 1.54 -3.08 -16.43
N ASP A 62 2.01 -4.16 -17.05
CA ASP A 62 2.04 -5.53 -16.50
C ASP A 62 2.80 -5.59 -15.17
N ILE A 63 4.02 -5.04 -15.13
CA ILE A 63 4.83 -5.01 -13.90
C ILE A 63 4.16 -4.10 -12.88
N LYS A 64 3.70 -2.91 -13.27
CA LYS A 64 3.05 -1.99 -12.33
C LYS A 64 1.83 -2.63 -11.67
N LEU A 65 1.02 -3.36 -12.45
CA LEU A 65 -0.13 -4.10 -11.94
C LEU A 65 0.28 -5.20 -10.96
N ALA A 66 1.33 -5.98 -11.29
CA ALA A 66 1.84 -7.02 -10.39
C ALA A 66 2.38 -6.41 -9.07
N GLN A 67 3.16 -5.33 -9.16
CA GLN A 67 3.69 -4.62 -7.99
C GLN A 67 2.56 -4.09 -7.09
N LEU A 68 1.54 -3.49 -7.70
CA LEU A 68 0.36 -3.00 -6.99
C LEU A 68 -0.44 -4.15 -6.35
N ALA A 69 -0.66 -5.24 -7.07
CA ALA A 69 -1.37 -6.40 -6.54
C ALA A 69 -0.66 -7.02 -5.32
N MET A 70 0.67 -7.14 -5.38
CA MET A 70 1.48 -7.61 -4.25
C MET A 70 1.37 -6.66 -3.05
N LEU A 71 1.46 -5.35 -3.28
CA LEU A 71 1.30 -4.35 -2.23
C LEU A 71 -0.09 -4.44 -1.57
N LEU A 72 -1.16 -4.54 -2.37
CA LEU A 72 -2.53 -4.65 -1.87
C LEU A 72 -2.77 -5.95 -1.09
N ALA A 73 -2.17 -7.06 -1.51
CA ALA A 73 -2.20 -8.31 -0.76
C ALA A 73 -1.54 -8.18 0.62
N GLU A 74 -0.37 -7.54 0.68
CA GLU A 74 0.31 -7.30 1.97
C GLU A 74 -0.45 -6.30 2.84
N ILE A 75 -1.05 -5.26 2.26
CA ILE A 75 -1.95 -4.34 2.99
C ILE A 75 -3.10 -5.13 3.60
N SER A 76 -3.76 -5.99 2.83
CA SER A 76 -4.88 -6.81 3.32
C SER A 76 -4.46 -7.68 4.51
N ARG A 77 -3.29 -8.32 4.42
CA ARG A 77 -2.73 -9.15 5.50
C ARG A 77 -2.35 -8.33 6.74
N VAL A 78 -1.74 -7.16 6.57
CA VAL A 78 -1.27 -6.32 7.69
C VAL A 78 -2.41 -5.55 8.36
N ALA A 79 -3.41 -5.11 7.59
CA ALA A 79 -4.54 -4.34 8.08
C ALA A 79 -5.58 -5.18 8.84
N GLN A 80 -5.54 -6.51 8.71
CA GLN A 80 -6.45 -7.41 9.42
C GLN A 80 -6.15 -7.45 10.93
N LEU A 81 -7.14 -7.09 11.73
CA LEU A 81 -7.11 -7.06 13.20
C LEU A 81 -7.40 -8.45 13.81
N PRO A 82 -7.07 -8.68 15.10
CA PRO A 82 -7.27 -9.98 15.75
C PRO A 82 -8.74 -10.44 15.79
N ASP A 83 -9.68 -9.51 15.75
CA ASP A 83 -11.12 -9.77 15.69
C ASP A 83 -11.63 -9.97 14.24
N SER A 84 -10.73 -10.16 13.28
CA SER A 84 -10.99 -10.28 11.84
C SER A 84 -11.51 -9.01 11.15
N SER A 85 -11.69 -7.90 11.88
CA SER A 85 -12.01 -6.61 11.27
C SER A 85 -10.79 -6.04 10.52
N VAL A 86 -11.02 -5.10 9.61
CA VAL A 86 -9.94 -4.43 8.86
C VAL A 86 -9.81 -3.01 9.37
N CYS A 87 -8.59 -2.64 9.75
CA CYS A 87 -8.30 -1.29 10.20
C CYS A 87 -8.26 -0.32 9.00
N PRO A 88 -8.56 0.98 9.19
CA PRO A 88 -8.50 1.95 8.11
C PRO A 88 -7.15 1.94 7.37
N VAL A 89 -7.20 1.99 6.05
CA VAL A 89 -6.01 2.00 5.18
C VAL A 89 -5.82 3.38 4.57
N LEU A 90 -4.60 3.92 4.72
CA LEU A 90 -4.12 5.08 3.98
C LEU A 90 -3.08 4.63 2.98
N LEU A 91 -3.43 4.64 1.69
CA LEU A 91 -2.55 4.30 0.59
C LEU A 91 -2.02 5.57 -0.08
N CYS A 92 -0.71 5.77 -0.03
CA CYS A 92 0.00 6.88 -0.63
C CYS A 92 1.09 6.35 -1.59
N GLY A 93 1.61 7.24 -2.44
CA GLY A 93 2.76 6.92 -3.26
C GLY A 93 2.77 7.57 -4.63
N ASP A 94 3.86 7.33 -5.35
CA ASP A 94 3.96 7.59 -6.78
C ASP A 94 3.62 6.29 -7.54
N PHE A 95 2.43 6.25 -8.13
CA PHE A 95 1.94 5.11 -8.89
C PHE A 95 2.44 5.10 -10.34
N ASN A 96 3.19 6.13 -10.77
CA ASN A 96 3.61 6.36 -12.14
C ASN A 96 2.47 6.12 -13.16
N SER A 97 1.27 6.56 -12.77
CA SER A 97 0.01 6.34 -13.46
C SER A 97 -0.82 7.62 -13.40
N VAL A 98 -1.45 7.98 -14.50
CA VAL A 98 -2.30 9.17 -14.59
C VAL A 98 -3.72 8.88 -14.09
N PRO A 99 -4.49 9.91 -13.69
CA PRO A 99 -5.93 9.75 -13.46
C PRO A 99 -6.62 9.07 -14.65
N TRP A 100 -7.63 8.24 -14.39
CA TRP A 100 -8.37 7.47 -15.39
C TRP A 100 -7.55 6.43 -16.17
N SER A 101 -6.30 6.16 -15.78
CA SER A 101 -5.57 5.00 -16.27
C SER A 101 -6.22 3.69 -15.80
N PRO A 102 -5.99 2.54 -16.48
CA PRO A 102 -6.48 1.25 -16.03
C PRO A 102 -6.09 0.91 -14.58
N LEU A 103 -4.87 1.27 -14.15
CA LEU A 103 -4.42 1.09 -12.76
C LEU A 103 -5.18 1.98 -11.78
N TYR A 104 -5.49 3.22 -12.15
CA TYR A 104 -6.32 4.08 -11.33
C TYR A 104 -7.73 3.48 -11.14
N HIS A 105 -8.33 2.97 -12.22
CA HIS A 105 -9.62 2.28 -12.16
C HIS A 105 -9.56 1.03 -11.30
N PHE A 106 -8.49 0.25 -11.40
CA PHE A 106 -8.30 -0.92 -10.53
C PHE A 106 -8.32 -0.56 -9.04
N ILE A 107 -7.61 0.50 -8.64
CA ILE A 107 -7.56 0.96 -7.24
C ILE A 107 -8.94 1.46 -6.80
N ARG A 108 -9.62 2.25 -7.63
CA ARG A 108 -10.91 2.87 -7.30
C ARG A 108 -12.06 1.86 -7.27
N ASP A 109 -12.12 1.00 -8.28
CA ASP A 109 -13.26 0.14 -8.58
C ASP A 109 -13.05 -1.30 -8.07
N SER A 110 -11.87 -1.61 -7.53
CA SER A 110 -11.46 -2.95 -7.06
C SER A 110 -11.51 -4.04 -8.14
N ARG A 111 -11.62 -3.65 -9.42
CA ARG A 111 -11.73 -4.53 -10.57
C ARG A 111 -11.02 -3.91 -11.76
N LEU A 112 -10.38 -4.77 -12.54
CA LEU A 112 -9.80 -4.40 -13.82
C LEU A 112 -10.10 -5.50 -14.83
N GLU A 113 -10.77 -5.14 -15.91
CA GLU A 113 -10.84 -5.98 -17.11
C GLU A 113 -9.60 -5.69 -17.94
N TYR A 114 -8.70 -6.66 -17.99
CA TYR A 114 -7.42 -6.52 -18.68
C TYR A 114 -7.33 -7.31 -19.98
N ASP A 115 -8.40 -8.02 -20.36
CA ASP A 115 -8.45 -8.67 -21.66
C ASP A 115 -8.35 -7.62 -22.79
N GLY A 116 -7.53 -7.91 -23.79
CA GLY A 116 -7.22 -6.97 -24.87
C GLY A 116 -6.45 -5.70 -24.48
N LEU A 117 -6.04 -5.52 -23.20
CA LEU A 117 -5.16 -4.40 -22.85
C LEU A 117 -3.78 -4.60 -23.50
N PRO A 118 -3.24 -3.58 -24.18
CA PRO A 118 -1.92 -3.68 -24.78
C PRO A 118 -0.85 -3.83 -23.69
N ILE A 119 -0.19 -4.98 -23.67
CA ILE A 119 1.10 -5.16 -22.97
C ILE A 119 2.13 -4.47 -23.87
N GLY A 120 2.89 -3.51 -23.33
CA GLY A 120 3.56 -2.47 -24.11
C GLY A 120 4.34 -2.94 -25.34
N LYS A 121 4.39 -2.07 -26.36
CA LYS A 121 5.16 -2.28 -27.59
C LYS A 121 6.67 -2.32 -27.37
#